data_AF-A0A9L9PXJ1-F1
#
_entry.id   AF-A0A9L9PXJ1-F1
#
_cell.length_a   1.000
_cell.length_b   1.000
_cell.length_c   1.000
_cell.angle_alpha   90.00
_cell.angle_beta   90.00
_cell.angle_gamma   90.00
#
_symmetry.space_group_name_H-M   'P 1'
#
loop_
_entity.id
_entity.type
_entity.pdbx_description
1 polymer ?
#
loop_
_entity_poly.entity_id
_entity_poly.type
_entity_poly.pdbx_seq_one_letter_code
_entity_poly.pdbx_strand_id
1 'polypeptide(L)'
;MDGWNSMIRYYKNNFSDGFRQDSIDLFLGNYSVDELESHSPLSVPRDWKFLALPIIMVVAFSMCIICLLMAGDTWTETLAYVLFWGVASIGTFFIILYNGKDFVDAPRLVQKEKID
;
A
#
# COMPACT_ATOMS: atom_id res chain seq x y z
N MET A 1 -25.45 -8.77 2.14
CA MET A 1 -24.43 -8.44 1.12
C MET A 1 -23.07 -8.85 1.68
N ASP A 2 -22.61 -10.05 1.33
CA ASP A 2 -21.44 -10.67 1.98
C ASP A 2 -20.12 -10.04 1.55
N GLY A 3 -20.10 -9.41 0.38
CA GLY A 3 -18.93 -8.70 -0.16
C GLY A 3 -18.45 -7.54 0.70
N TRP A 4 -19.37 -6.76 1.28
CA TRP A 4 -19.02 -5.63 2.15
C TRP A 4 -18.29 -6.09 3.42
N ASN A 5 -18.83 -7.12 4.07
CA ASN A 5 -18.21 -7.71 5.27
C ASN A 5 -16.86 -8.38 4.94
N SER A 6 -16.74 -8.98 3.75
CA SER A 6 -15.49 -9.54 3.27
C SER A 6 -14.43 -8.45 3.05
N MET A 7 -14.78 -7.34 2.40
CA MET A 7 -13.87 -6.21 2.18
C MET A 7 -13.39 -5.59 3.50
N ILE A 8 -14.29 -5.37 4.45
CA ILE A 8 -13.92 -4.84 5.77
C ILE A 8 -12.96 -5.78 6.50
N ARG A 9 -13.21 -7.09 6.47
CA ARG A 9 -12.29 -8.07 7.06
C ARG A 9 -10.93 -8.06 6.36
N TYR A 10 -10.91 -8.05 5.03
CA TYR A 10 -9.68 -7.97 4.27
C TYR A 10 -8.87 -6.73 4.65
N TYR A 11 -9.52 -5.57 4.72
CA TYR A 11 -8.86 -4.33 5.10
C TYR A 11 -8.29 -4.38 6.52
N LYS A 12 -9.11 -4.78 7.50
CA LYS A 12 -8.66 -4.86 8.90
C LYS A 12 -7.50 -5.85 9.08
N ASN A 13 -7.59 -7.02 8.46
CA ASN A 13 -6.58 -8.07 8.59
C ASN A 13 -5.25 -7.71 7.93
N ASN A 14 -5.25 -6.89 6.87
CA ASN A 14 -4.01 -6.57 6.13
C ASN A 14 -3.41 -5.20 6.51
N PHE A 15 -4.20 -4.23 6.99
CA PHE A 15 -3.70 -2.85 7.15
C PHE A 15 -3.77 -2.31 8.57
N SER A 16 -4.39 -3.04 9.50
CA SER A 16 -4.57 -2.60 10.89
C SER A 16 -4.21 -3.67 11.92
N ASP A 17 -4.00 -4.91 11.50
CA ASP A 17 -3.84 -6.02 12.42
C ASP A 17 -2.40 -6.20 12.91
N GLY A 18 -1.38 -5.81 12.11
CA GLY A 18 0.04 -5.92 12.48
C GLY A 18 0.36 -5.21 13.79
N PHE A 19 -0.01 -3.93 13.91
CA PHE A 19 0.15 -3.16 15.16
C PHE A 19 -0.57 -3.81 16.36
N ARG A 20 -1.75 -4.39 16.12
CA ARG A 20 -2.54 -5.03 17.18
C ARG A 20 -1.85 -6.31 17.66
N GLN A 21 -1.31 -7.12 16.75
CA GLN A 21 -0.54 -8.32 17.10
C GLN A 21 0.73 -7.95 17.87
N ASP A 22 1.46 -6.91 17.42
CA ASP A 22 2.65 -6.43 18.11
C ASP A 22 2.34 -5.97 19.54
N SER A 23 1.24 -5.26 19.76
CA SER A 23 0.84 -4.85 21.11
C SER A 23 0.56 -6.04 22.03
N ILE A 24 -0.07 -7.10 21.51
CA ILE A 24 -0.37 -8.33 22.26
C ILE A 24 0.93 -9.05 22.62
N ASP A 25 1.87 -9.16 21.68
CA ASP A 25 3.16 -9.82 21.88
C ASP A 25 4.01 -9.13 22.96
N LEU A 26 3.98 -7.79 22.97
CA LEU A 26 4.59 -6.98 24.01
C LEU A 26 3.95 -7.18 25.39
N PHE A 27 2.62 -7.25 25.48
CA PHE A 27 1.92 -7.47 26.75
C PHE A 27 2.10 -8.90 27.29
N LEU A 28 2.26 -9.90 26.42
CA LEU A 28 2.55 -11.28 26.83
C LEU A 28 4.01 -11.47 27.27
N GLY A 29 4.89 -10.49 27.01
CA GLY A 29 6.32 -10.57 27.35
C GLY A 29 7.14 -11.45 26.40
N ASN A 30 6.60 -11.79 25.23
CA ASN A 30 7.32 -12.49 24.17
C ASN A 30 8.42 -11.61 23.55
N TYR A 31 8.22 -10.29 23.59
CA TYR A 31 9.21 -9.30 23.20
C TYR A 31 9.68 -8.49 24.42
N SER A 32 10.99 -8.52 24.69
CA SER A 32 11.64 -7.66 25.69
C SER A 32 12.28 -6.48 24.96
N VAL A 33 11.85 -5.27 25.26
CA VAL A 33 12.47 -4.04 24.74
C VAL A 33 13.87 -3.95 25.33
N ASP A 34 14.90 -3.91 24.48
CA ASP A 34 16.28 -3.68 24.93
C ASP A 34 16.47 -2.18 25.21
N GLU A 35 16.91 -1.83 26.43
CA GLU A 35 17.05 -0.44 26.87
C GLU A 35 18.11 0.34 26.07
N LEU A 36 18.96 -0.36 25.29
CA LEU A 36 19.93 0.25 24.38
C LEU A 36 19.31 0.82 23.09
N GLU A 37 18.11 0.39 22.68
CA GLU A 37 17.45 0.94 21.50
C GLU A 37 16.73 2.26 21.82
N SER A 38 17.37 3.37 21.45
CA SER A 38 16.81 4.73 21.60
C SER A 38 15.52 5.00 20.78
N HIS A 39 15.17 4.12 19.84
CA HIS A 39 13.98 4.23 18.99
C HIS A 39 12.94 3.18 19.38
N SER A 40 11.68 3.59 19.49
CA SER A 40 10.60 2.62 19.70
C SER A 40 10.51 1.68 18.49
N PRO A 41 10.54 0.34 18.68
CA PRO A 41 10.41 -0.61 17.59
C PRO A 41 9.05 -0.50 16.85
N LEU A 42 8.08 0.19 17.47
CA LEU A 42 6.76 0.48 16.92
C LEU A 42 6.71 1.78 16.11
N SER A 43 7.66 2.71 16.29
CA SER A 43 7.68 3.99 15.57
C SER A 43 8.48 3.88 14.27
N VAL A 44 7.92 3.22 13.26
CA VAL A 44 8.52 3.25 11.91
C VAL A 44 7.87 4.36 11.10
N PRO A 45 8.65 5.31 10.55
CA PRO A 45 8.12 6.29 9.62
C PRO A 45 7.63 5.56 8.36
N ARG A 46 6.33 5.66 8.08
CA ARG A 46 5.76 5.14 6.83
C ARG A 46 6.28 6.01 5.69
N ASP A 47 7.09 5.43 4.81
CA ASP A 47 7.69 6.16 3.68
C ASP A 47 6.59 6.85 2.85
N TRP A 48 6.82 8.10 2.45
CA TRP A 48 5.82 8.91 1.73
C TRP A 48 5.39 8.24 0.42
N LYS A 49 6.27 7.40 -0.15
CA LYS A 49 6.02 6.60 -1.35
C LYS A 49 4.73 5.77 -1.25
N PHE A 50 4.39 5.25 -0.08
CA PHE A 50 3.17 4.47 0.15
C PHE A 50 1.89 5.29 0.02
N LEU A 51 1.97 6.60 0.25
CA LEU A 51 0.86 7.52 0.01
C LEU A 51 0.89 8.08 -1.42
N ALA A 52 2.08 8.41 -1.93
CA ALA A 52 2.24 9.02 -3.24
C ALA A 52 1.87 8.07 -4.39
N LEU A 53 2.28 6.80 -4.34
CA LEU A 53 2.05 5.85 -5.44
C LEU A 53 0.55 5.63 -5.74
N PRO A 54 -0.32 5.34 -4.75
CA PRO A 54 -1.76 5.22 -5.01
C PRO A 54 -2.38 6.53 -5.53
N ILE A 55 -1.94 7.69 -5.03
CA ILE A 55 -2.45 8.99 -5.48
C ILE A 55 -2.08 9.22 -6.96
N ILE A 56 -0.82 8.99 -7.33
CA ILE A 56 -0.36 9.15 -8.71
C ILE A 56 -1.13 8.20 -9.63
N MET A 57 -1.36 6.95 -9.21
CA MET A 57 -2.14 5.99 -9.99
C MET A 57 -3.58 6.48 -10.21
N VAL A 58 -4.28 6.97 -9.18
CA VAL A 58 -5.64 7.50 -9.30
C VAL A 58 -5.68 8.71 -10.22
N VAL A 59 -4.71 9.64 -10.11
CA VAL A 59 -4.64 10.81 -10.98
C VAL A 59 -4.37 10.40 -12.43
N ALA A 60 -3.39 9.52 -12.66
CA ALA A 60 -3.05 9.05 -14.00
C ALA A 60 -4.21 8.28 -14.66
N PHE A 61 -4.90 7.43 -13.90
CA PHE A 61 -6.07 6.70 -14.37
C PHE A 61 -7.23 7.64 -14.70
N SER A 62 -7.50 8.63 -13.82
CA SER A 62 -8.53 9.64 -14.04
C SER A 62 -8.25 10.47 -15.29
N MET A 63 -7.01 10.92 -15.47
CA MET A 63 -6.59 11.64 -16.67
C MET A 63 -6.69 10.78 -17.93
N CYS A 64 -6.33 9.50 -17.86
CA CYS A 64 -6.51 8.56 -18.97
C CYS A 64 -7.98 8.46 -19.40
N ILE A 65 -8.91 8.32 -18.44
CA ILE A 65 -10.35 8.31 -18.72
C ILE A 65 -10.81 9.64 -19.33
N ILE A 66 -10.37 10.78 -18.78
CA ILE A 66 -10.73 12.10 -19.32
C ILE A 66 -10.26 12.23 -20.77
N CYS A 67 -9.04 11.80 -21.09
CA CYS A 67 -8.50 11.81 -22.45
C CYS A 67 -9.26 10.87 -23.41
N LEU A 68 -9.83 9.77 -22.91
CA LEU A 68 -10.68 8.87 -23.71
C LEU A 68 -12.08 9.44 -23.95
N LEU A 69 -12.63 10.17 -22.98
CA LEU A 69 -13.98 10.75 -23.06
C LEU A 69 -14.00 12.09 -23.81
N MET A 70 -12.91 12.85 -23.75
CA MET A 70 -12.80 14.12 -24.46
C MET A 70 -12.34 13.87 -25.89
N ALA A 71 -13.20 14.17 -26.86
CA ALA A 71 -12.79 14.20 -28.26
C ALA A 71 -11.87 15.41 -28.48
N GLY A 72 -10.57 15.18 -28.66
CA GLY A 72 -9.65 16.24 -29.04
C GLY A 72 -9.78 16.59 -30.51
N ASP A 73 -9.57 17.86 -30.84
CA ASP A 73 -9.62 18.36 -32.23
C ASP A 73 -8.56 17.67 -33.10
N THR A 74 -7.42 17.29 -32.51
CA THR A 74 -6.34 16.56 -33.17
C THR A 74 -6.26 15.12 -32.66
N TRP A 75 -6.42 14.14 -33.56
CA TRP A 75 -6.39 12.72 -33.22
C TRP A 75 -5.01 12.25 -32.70
N THR A 76 -3.92 12.79 -33.25
CA THR A 76 -2.55 12.44 -32.84
C THR A 76 -2.25 12.90 -31.40
N GLU A 77 -2.72 14.09 -31.01
CA GLU A 77 -2.56 14.62 -29.66
C GLU A 77 -3.36 13.79 -28.65
N THR A 78 -4.62 13.50 -28.98
CA THR A 78 -5.50 12.65 -28.16
C THR A 78 -4.86 11.28 -27.92
N LEU A 79 -4.36 10.63 -28.99
CA LEU A 79 -3.69 9.34 -28.89
C LEU A 79 -2.41 9.41 -28.03
N ALA A 80 -1.59 10.45 -28.19
CA ALA A 80 -0.38 10.63 -27.40
C ALA A 80 -0.69 10.77 -25.89
N TYR A 81 -1.71 11.56 -25.53
CA TYR A 81 -2.13 11.72 -24.13
C TYR A 81 -2.69 10.42 -23.54
N VAL A 82 -3.53 9.70 -24.28
CA VAL A 82 -4.08 8.41 -23.85
C VAL A 82 -2.95 7.39 -23.62
N LEU A 83 -1.98 7.31 -24.54
CA LEU A 83 -0.84 6.40 -24.38
C LEU A 83 0.03 6.81 -23.18
N PHE A 84 0.32 8.10 -23.02
CA PHE A 84 1.10 8.59 -21.89
C PHE A 84 0.43 8.25 -20.55
N TRP A 85 -0.83 8.63 -20.36
CA TRP A 85 -1.55 8.40 -19.11
C TRP A 85 -1.88 6.92 -18.90
N GLY A 86 -2.15 6.17 -19.97
CA GLY A 86 -2.36 4.73 -19.94
C GLY A 86 -1.12 3.98 -19.46
N VAL A 87 0.04 4.27 -20.05
CA VAL A 87 1.32 3.67 -19.63
C VAL A 87 1.67 4.07 -18.19
N ALA A 88 1.47 5.33 -17.81
CA ALA A 88 1.71 5.78 -16.44
C ALA A 88 0.80 5.06 -15.42
N SER A 89 -0.49 4.89 -15.74
CA SER A 89 -1.45 4.17 -14.89
C SER A 89 -1.09 2.68 -14.76
N ILE A 90 -0.74 2.02 -15.87
CA ILE A 90 -0.36 0.61 -15.87
C ILE A 90 0.96 0.41 -15.11
N GLY A 91 1.97 1.25 -15.37
CA GLY A 91 3.27 1.18 -14.71
C GLY A 91 3.16 1.36 -13.20
N THR A 92 2.42 2.38 -12.75
CA THR A 92 2.20 2.61 -11.31
C THR A 92 1.42 1.47 -10.66
N PHE A 93 0.41 0.92 -11.33
CA PHE A 93 -0.31 -0.26 -10.85
C PHE A 93 0.61 -1.48 -10.67
N PHE A 94 1.47 -1.79 -11.64
CA PHE A 94 2.44 -2.89 -11.51
C PHE A 94 3.44 -2.67 -10.38
N ILE A 95 3.93 -1.44 -10.20
CA ILE A 95 4.82 -1.08 -9.09
C ILE A 95 4.13 -1.32 -7.74
N ILE A 96 2.86 -0.94 -7.62
CA ILE A 96 2.08 -1.17 -6.38
C ILE A 96 1.92 -2.67 -6.13
N LEU A 97 1.59 -3.47 -7.14
CA LEU A 97 1.44 -4.92 -6.98
C LEU A 97 2.76 -5.61 -6.63
N TYR A 98 3.85 -5.23 -7.30
CA TYR A 98 5.18 -5.79 -7.05
C TYR A 98 5.64 -5.52 -5.62
N ASN A 99 5.44 -4.28 -5.14
CA ASN A 99 5.77 -3.87 -3.77
C ASN A 99 4.60 -4.08 -2.79
N GLY A 100 3.60 -4.90 -3.14
CA GLY A 100 2.35 -5.02 -2.38
C GLY A 100 2.56 -5.43 -0.91
N LYS A 101 3.63 -6.18 -0.63
CA LYS A 101 4.02 -6.58 0.74
C LYS A 101 4.36 -5.38 1.63
N ASP A 102 4.90 -4.32 1.05
CA ASP A 102 5.29 -3.12 1.79
C ASP A 102 4.10 -2.21 2.13
N PHE A 103 2.94 -2.44 1.48
CA PHE A 103 1.69 -1.74 1.80
C PHE A 103 0.89 -2.42 2.92
N VAL A 104 1.17 -3.69 3.21
CA VAL A 104 0.50 -4.47 4.25
C VAL A 104 1.15 -4.17 5.60
N ASP A 105 0.34 -4.02 6.64
CA ASP A 105 0.78 -3.90 8.02
C ASP A 105 1.07 -5.29 8.59
N ALA A 106 2.28 -5.79 8.35
CA ALA A 106 2.76 -7.06 8.89
C ALA A 106 3.26 -6.91 10.34
N PRO A 107 3.04 -7.92 11.21
CA PRO A 107 3.57 -7.93 12.57
C PRO A 107 5.10 -7.88 12.55
N ARG A 108 5.68 -7.12 13.46
CA ARG A 108 7.11 -6.80 13.49
C ARG A 108 7.82 -7.37 14.70
N LEU A 109 7.09 -7.57 15.80
CA LEU A 109 7.65 -8.07 17.06
C LEU A 109 7.70 -9.60 17.13
N VAL A 110 6.97 -10.29 16.24
CA VAL A 110 7.04 -11.74 16.12
C VAL A 110 8.46 -12.14 15.71
N GLN A 111 9.23 -12.64 16.67
CA GLN A 111 10.43 -13.41 16.40
C GLN A 111 10.01 -14.56 15.49
N LYS A 112 10.57 -14.63 14.27
CA LYS A 112 10.52 -15.87 13.49
C LYS A 112 10.92 -16.97 14.44
N GLU A 113 9.99 -17.88 14.75
CA GLU A 113 10.29 -19.09 15.52
C GLU A 113 11.66 -19.59 15.09
N LYS A 114 12.54 -19.79 16.06
CA LYS A 114 13.79 -20.50 15.83
C LYS A 114 13.38 -21.81 15.15
N ILE A 115 13.66 -21.90 13.86
CA ILE A 115 13.62 -23.14 13.12
C ILE A 115 14.81 -23.91 13.66
N ASP A 116 14.55 -24.74 14.68
CA ASP A 116 15.45 -25.80 15.11
C ASP A 116 15.64 -26.83 13.98
#